data_AF-A0A5C8AWB0-F1
#
_entry.id   AF-A0A5C8AWB0-F1
#
_cell.length_a   1.000
_cell.length_b   1.000
_cell.length_c   1.000
_cell.angle_alpha   90.00
_cell.angle_beta   90.00
_cell.angle_gamma   90.00
#
_symmetry.space_group_name_H-M   'P 1'
#
loop_
_entity.id
_entity.type
_entity.pdbx_description
1 polymer ?
#
loop_
_entity_poly.entity_id
_entity_poly.type
_entity_poly.pdbx_seq_one_letter_code
_entity_poly.pdbx_strand_id
1 'polypeptide(L)'
;MNTTNPHTNPQFEPSISEQALPAEVSIQSDTWMNRYRNFPVFSRTWYRHRNIAFGATLMILWLVLSLVSILTQDSWKDYLRWTVPFFLFGVSLFTLGQGLAVWVRLRNYSAKKEATLILASLIFGAMVSVLLASGAHQAVDVFVYPEVLESTDSAANKARELQLSPKELERKRALEENEKILKAARAERDKARGPMANAMINFLAFFPMTIAALYWGSFFDLIVYFRQRRRLAEALRKQELEREQNARREAELKLSVLVAQVEPHSLFNTLAALRSAI
;
A
#
# COMPACT_ATOMS: atom_id res chain seq x y z
N MET A 1 -16.17 -54.97 -14.98
CA MET A 1 -15.65 -53.65 -15.40
C MET A 1 -16.13 -52.60 -14.42
N ASN A 2 -15.33 -51.60 -14.08
CA ASN A 2 -15.74 -50.48 -13.24
C ASN A 2 -15.05 -49.19 -13.76
N THR A 3 -15.82 -48.21 -14.22
CA THR A 3 -15.30 -47.07 -15.00
C THR A 3 -14.94 -45.88 -14.10
N THR A 4 -13.67 -45.79 -13.70
CA THR A 4 -13.15 -44.65 -12.93
C THR A 4 -12.87 -43.44 -13.82
N ASN A 5 -13.71 -42.41 -13.74
CA ASN A 5 -13.55 -41.15 -14.48
C ASN A 5 -12.28 -40.37 -14.03
N PRO A 6 -11.30 -40.08 -14.90
CA PRO A 6 -10.05 -39.41 -14.55
C PRO A 6 -10.11 -37.87 -14.69
N HIS A 7 -11.20 -37.24 -14.25
CA HIS A 7 -11.45 -35.79 -14.45
C HIS A 7 -11.86 -35.02 -13.17
N THR A 8 -11.27 -35.35 -12.03
CA THR A 8 -11.26 -34.45 -10.86
C THR A 8 -10.31 -33.27 -11.10
N ASN A 9 -10.84 -32.19 -11.68
CA ASN A 9 -10.11 -30.99 -12.09
C ASN A 9 -9.40 -30.28 -10.92
N PRO A 10 -8.06 -30.29 -10.82
CA PRO A 10 -7.32 -29.80 -9.65
C PRO A 10 -7.07 -28.29 -9.72
N GLN A 11 -8.14 -27.48 -9.75
CA GLN A 11 -8.07 -26.01 -9.72
C GLN A 11 -8.67 -25.39 -8.45
N PHE A 12 -8.32 -25.96 -7.29
CA PHE A 12 -8.22 -25.15 -6.09
C PHE A 12 -6.88 -24.40 -6.15
N GLU A 13 -6.89 -23.13 -6.59
CA GLU A 13 -5.76 -22.23 -6.31
C GLU A 13 -5.49 -22.28 -4.79
N PRO A 14 -4.23 -22.43 -4.35
CA PRO A 14 -3.92 -22.69 -2.95
C PRO A 14 -4.50 -21.60 -2.04
N SER A 15 -4.98 -22.00 -0.87
CA SER A 15 -5.34 -21.06 0.19
C SER A 15 -4.17 -20.11 0.44
N ILE A 16 -4.46 -18.82 0.67
CA ILE A 16 -3.43 -17.80 0.86
C ILE A 16 -2.49 -18.25 1.98
N SER A 17 -1.25 -18.59 1.62
CA SER A 17 -0.28 -18.99 2.62
C SER A 17 0.06 -17.80 3.49
N GLU A 18 -0.25 -17.91 4.78
CA GLU A 18 0.20 -16.98 5.81
C GLU A 18 1.65 -17.27 6.27
N GLN A 19 2.30 -18.30 5.69
CA GLN A 19 3.71 -18.57 5.86
C GLN A 19 4.56 -17.47 5.19
N ALA A 20 5.82 -17.35 5.61
CA ALA A 20 6.77 -16.48 4.95
C ALA A 20 6.99 -16.92 3.49
N LEU A 21 7.16 -15.95 2.60
CA LEU A 21 7.53 -16.18 1.21
C LEU A 21 8.92 -16.81 1.11
N PRO A 22 9.15 -17.75 0.18
CA PRO A 22 10.47 -18.30 -0.10
C PRO A 22 11.55 -17.21 -0.33
N ALA A 23 12.81 -17.54 -0.04
CA ALA A 23 13.93 -16.59 -0.05
C ALA A 23 14.20 -16.00 -1.46
N GLU A 24 13.78 -16.72 -2.50
CA GLU A 24 13.87 -16.33 -3.91
C GLU A 24 12.86 -15.23 -4.28
N VAL A 25 11.82 -15.04 -3.46
CA VAL A 25 10.71 -14.12 -3.71
C VAL A 25 10.68 -12.95 -2.71
N SER A 26 11.03 -13.19 -1.45
CA SER A 26 11.12 -12.17 -0.40
C SER A 26 12.47 -11.45 -0.37
N ILE A 27 12.47 -10.21 0.15
CA ILE A 27 13.71 -9.60 0.66
C ILE A 27 13.68 -9.88 2.16
N GLN A 28 14.30 -10.99 2.57
CA GLN A 28 14.35 -11.40 3.98
C GLN A 28 14.88 -10.25 4.82
N SER A 29 14.02 -9.70 5.67
CA SER A 29 14.31 -8.49 6.44
C SER A 29 13.68 -8.57 7.82
N ASP A 30 14.53 -8.57 8.86
CA ASP A 30 14.09 -8.75 10.25
C ASP A 30 13.67 -7.44 10.94
N THR A 31 14.03 -6.28 10.38
CA THR A 31 13.65 -4.99 10.96
C THR A 31 12.13 -4.84 11.00
N TRP A 32 11.59 -4.37 12.13
CA TRP A 32 10.14 -4.25 12.37
C TRP A 32 9.42 -3.48 11.24
N MET A 33 10.08 -2.47 10.68
CA MET A 33 9.56 -1.64 9.59
C MET A 33 9.44 -2.37 8.25
N ASN A 34 10.32 -3.33 7.94
CA ASN A 34 10.31 -4.05 6.65
C ASN A 34 9.73 -5.47 6.75
N ARG A 35 9.61 -6.07 7.93
CA ARG A 35 9.19 -7.46 8.18
C ARG A 35 7.89 -7.87 7.45
N TYR A 36 6.98 -6.93 7.18
CA TYR A 36 5.77 -7.20 6.39
C TYR A 36 6.07 -7.72 4.96
N ARG A 37 7.22 -7.33 4.37
CA ARG A 37 7.68 -7.72 3.03
C ARG A 37 8.08 -9.20 2.92
N ASN A 38 8.27 -9.87 4.05
CA ASN A 38 8.53 -11.32 4.10
C ASN A 38 7.25 -12.14 3.84
N PHE A 39 6.07 -11.51 3.83
CA PHE A 39 4.76 -12.15 3.66
C PHE A 39 4.07 -11.72 2.34
N PRO A 40 3.03 -12.43 1.86
CA PRO A 40 2.34 -12.08 0.61
C PRO A 40 1.51 -10.77 0.66
N VAL A 41 2.15 -9.60 0.60
CA VAL A 41 1.68 -8.19 0.45
C VAL A 41 0.71 -7.52 1.67
N PHE A 42 -0.39 -8.23 1.14
CA PHE A 42 -1.88 -8.41 1.14
C PHE A 42 -2.38 -9.75 1.77
N SER A 43 -1.75 -10.28 2.82
CA SER A 43 -2.28 -11.38 3.66
C SER A 43 -2.73 -10.84 5.03
N ARG A 44 -3.29 -11.66 5.93
CA ARG A 44 -3.62 -11.22 7.31
C ARG A 44 -2.34 -10.91 8.11
N THR A 45 -1.33 -11.76 8.00
CA THR A 45 -0.04 -11.61 8.69
C THR A 45 0.75 -10.43 8.15
N TRP A 46 0.74 -10.26 6.82
CA TRP A 46 1.22 -9.08 6.11
C TRP A 46 0.53 -7.79 6.62
N TYR A 47 -0.81 -7.74 6.58
CA TYR A 47 -1.62 -6.59 7.04
C TYR A 47 -1.26 -6.17 8.47
N ARG A 48 -1.15 -7.14 9.39
CA ARG A 48 -0.83 -6.88 10.79
C ARG A 48 0.53 -6.22 10.96
N HIS A 49 1.59 -6.79 10.37
CA HIS A 49 2.94 -6.21 10.49
C HIS A 49 3.06 -4.87 9.78
N ARG A 50 2.35 -4.70 8.64
CA ARG A 50 2.28 -3.45 7.90
C ARG A 50 1.60 -2.34 8.69
N ASN A 51 0.45 -2.61 9.30
CA ASN A 51 -0.25 -1.64 10.15
C ASN A 51 0.57 -1.24 11.38
N ILE A 52 1.34 -2.17 11.97
CA ILE A 52 2.28 -1.84 13.04
C ILE A 52 3.41 -0.94 12.52
N ALA A 53 4.00 -1.26 11.36
CA ALA A 53 5.08 -0.47 10.75
C ALA A 53 4.65 0.97 10.42
N PHE A 54 3.57 1.14 9.66
CA PHE A 54 3.05 2.45 9.26
C PHE A 54 2.39 3.18 10.44
N GLY A 55 1.64 2.47 11.30
CA GLY A 55 0.98 3.05 12.47
C GLY A 55 1.97 3.57 13.53
N ALA A 56 3.04 2.83 13.83
CA ALA A 56 4.09 3.34 14.72
C ALA A 56 4.85 4.53 14.09
N THR A 57 5.07 4.51 12.77
CA THR A 57 5.68 5.65 12.07
C THR A 57 4.79 6.91 12.13
N LEU A 58 3.47 6.76 11.92
CA LEU A 58 2.50 7.84 12.10
C LEU A 58 2.43 8.30 13.57
N MET A 59 2.52 7.39 14.54
CA MET A 59 2.52 7.73 15.97
C MET A 59 3.78 8.52 16.38
N ILE A 60 4.95 8.17 15.85
CA ILE A 60 6.18 8.94 16.08
C ILE A 60 6.06 10.33 15.43
N LEU A 61 5.54 10.40 14.21
CA LEU A 61 5.25 11.68 13.54
C LEU A 61 4.23 12.52 14.32
N TRP A 62 3.21 11.89 14.92
CA TRP A 62 2.26 12.55 15.82
C TRP A 62 2.97 13.20 16.98
N LEU A 63 3.70 12.42 17.78
CA LEU A 63 4.35 12.91 18.99
C LEU A 63 5.33 14.07 18.71
N VAL A 64 6.05 14.01 17.57
CA VAL A 64 6.93 15.11 17.14
C VAL A 64 6.14 16.36 16.73
N LEU A 65 5.09 16.22 15.91
CA LEU A 65 4.27 17.36 15.49
C LEU A 65 3.48 17.98 16.66
N SER A 66 2.95 17.15 17.56
CA SER A 66 2.28 17.59 18.79
C SER A 66 3.24 18.33 19.72
N LEU A 67 4.47 17.84 19.91
CA LEU A 67 5.49 18.53 20.70
C LEU A 67 5.84 19.90 20.08
N VAL A 68 6.07 19.96 18.77
CA VAL A 68 6.29 21.25 18.07
C VAL A 68 5.08 22.17 18.22
N SER A 69 3.86 21.66 18.10
CA SER A 69 2.63 22.45 18.25
C SER A 69 2.48 23.03 19.65
N ILE A 70 2.74 22.23 20.70
CA ILE A 70 2.72 22.66 22.11
C ILE A 70 3.79 23.72 22.39
N LEU A 71 4.92 23.70 21.68
CA LEU A 71 6.00 24.69 21.80
C LEU A 71 5.83 25.94 20.91
N THR A 72 4.81 25.99 20.03
CA THR A 72 4.66 27.06 19.02
C THR A 72 3.26 27.66 18.90
N GLN A 73 2.24 27.08 19.53
CA GLN A 73 0.86 27.56 19.49
C GLN A 73 0.33 27.83 20.90
N ASP A 74 -0.09 29.06 21.15
CA ASP A 74 -0.77 29.46 22.40
C ASP A 74 -2.18 28.85 22.57
N SER A 75 -2.64 28.09 21.56
CA SER A 75 -4.03 27.70 21.36
C SER A 75 -4.17 26.19 21.13
N TRP A 76 -4.72 25.50 22.14
CA TRP A 76 -5.09 24.08 22.03
C TRP A 76 -6.19 23.83 20.97
N LYS A 77 -6.99 24.87 20.65
CA LYS A 77 -8.03 24.82 19.62
C LYS A 77 -7.42 24.56 18.24
N ASP A 78 -6.39 25.34 17.88
CA ASP A 78 -5.74 25.27 16.56
C ASP A 78 -4.96 23.95 16.39
N TYR A 79 -4.33 23.48 17.48
CA TYR A 79 -3.72 22.15 17.51
C TYR A 79 -4.73 21.05 17.16
N LEU A 80 -5.91 21.01 17.79
CA LEU A 80 -6.94 20.01 17.47
C LEU A 80 -7.47 20.16 16.05
N ARG A 81 -7.67 21.40 15.57
CA ARG A 81 -8.19 21.71 14.24
C ARG A 81 -7.36 21.07 13.13
N TRP A 82 -6.04 21.15 13.22
CA TRP A 82 -5.15 20.53 12.23
C TRP A 82 -4.89 19.05 12.51
N THR A 83 -4.76 18.67 13.78
CA THR A 83 -4.33 17.31 14.16
C THR A 83 -5.42 16.27 13.97
N VAL A 84 -6.64 16.50 14.46
CA VAL A 84 -7.68 15.46 14.41
C VAL A 84 -8.02 15.03 12.98
N PRO A 85 -8.22 15.94 12.00
CA PRO A 85 -8.49 15.55 10.61
C PRO A 85 -7.29 14.89 9.93
N PHE A 86 -6.06 15.39 10.15
CA PHE A 86 -4.85 14.84 9.53
C PHE A 86 -4.54 13.42 10.01
N PHE A 87 -4.65 13.17 11.32
CA PHE A 87 -4.37 11.84 11.88
C PHE A 87 -5.49 10.85 11.59
N LEU A 88 -6.76 11.28 11.55
CA LEU A 88 -7.86 10.44 11.08
C LEU A 88 -7.70 10.08 9.58
N PHE A 89 -7.31 11.04 8.74
CA PHE A 89 -6.97 10.78 7.34
C PHE A 89 -5.85 9.75 7.21
N GLY A 90 -4.73 9.96 7.91
CA GLY A 90 -3.57 9.06 7.88
C GLY A 90 -3.92 7.62 8.27
N VAL A 91 -4.60 7.44 9.42
CA VAL A 91 -5.02 6.12 9.91
C VAL A 91 -6.02 5.45 8.95
N SER A 92 -7.05 6.16 8.49
CA SER A 92 -8.05 5.58 7.59
C SER A 92 -7.45 5.18 6.23
N LEU A 93 -6.53 6.00 5.69
CA LEU A 93 -5.89 5.78 4.39
C LEU A 93 -5.06 4.48 4.35
N PHE A 94 -4.28 4.18 5.40
CA PHE A 94 -3.51 2.94 5.44
C PHE A 94 -4.31 1.74 5.98
N THR A 95 -5.41 1.91 6.71
CA THR A 95 -6.18 0.77 7.24
C THR A 95 -7.32 0.32 6.33
N LEU A 96 -8.24 1.21 5.95
CA LEU A 96 -9.56 0.80 5.42
C LEU A 96 -9.48 0.10 4.07
N GLY A 97 -8.85 0.74 3.07
CA GLY A 97 -8.73 0.16 1.73
C GLY A 97 -7.87 -1.11 1.71
N GLN A 98 -6.87 -1.17 2.58
CA GLN A 98 -5.98 -2.33 2.72
C GLN A 98 -6.68 -3.51 3.40
N GLY A 99 -7.46 -3.27 4.46
CA GLY A 99 -8.28 -4.29 5.12
C GLY A 99 -9.35 -4.87 4.20
N LEU A 100 -9.99 -4.03 3.38
CA LEU A 100 -10.92 -4.48 2.34
C LEU A 100 -10.22 -5.30 1.24
N ALA A 101 -9.03 -4.89 0.79
CA ALA A 101 -8.24 -5.68 -0.17
C ALA A 101 -7.86 -7.07 0.39
N VAL A 102 -7.51 -7.17 1.68
CA VAL A 102 -7.25 -8.45 2.36
C VAL A 102 -8.52 -9.30 2.45
N TRP A 103 -9.68 -8.69 2.76
CA TRP A 103 -10.97 -9.39 2.78
C TRP A 103 -11.38 -9.92 1.40
N VAL A 104 -11.21 -9.12 0.35
CA VAL A 104 -11.40 -9.54 -1.06
C VAL A 104 -10.50 -10.74 -1.38
N ARG A 105 -9.24 -10.69 -0.98
CA ARG A 105 -8.29 -11.76 -1.26
C ARG A 105 -8.68 -13.07 -0.59
N LEU A 106 -9.09 -13.01 0.68
CA LEU A 106 -9.56 -14.15 1.49
C LEU A 106 -10.79 -14.88 0.92
N ARG A 107 -11.39 -14.39 -0.17
CA ARG A 107 -12.46 -15.08 -0.92
C ARG A 107 -11.96 -15.96 -2.08
N ASN A 108 -10.64 -16.00 -2.36
CA ASN A 108 -10.03 -16.76 -3.47
C ASN A 108 -10.78 -16.58 -4.82
N TYR A 109 -11.02 -15.32 -5.21
CA TYR A 109 -11.56 -15.01 -6.54
C TYR A 109 -10.55 -15.29 -7.65
N SER A 110 -11.02 -15.64 -8.85
CA SER A 110 -10.13 -15.83 -10.01
C SER A 110 -9.35 -14.56 -10.35
N ALA A 111 -8.10 -14.72 -10.79
CA ALA A 111 -7.08 -13.67 -10.87
C ALA A 111 -7.53 -12.31 -11.44
N LYS A 112 -8.35 -12.30 -12.50
CA LYS A 112 -8.89 -11.05 -13.10
C LYS A 112 -9.88 -10.33 -12.18
N LYS A 113 -10.74 -11.07 -11.46
CA LYS A 113 -11.72 -10.53 -10.52
C LYS A 113 -11.07 -10.11 -9.19
N GLU A 114 -10.11 -10.88 -8.70
CA GLU A 114 -9.31 -10.51 -7.52
C GLU A 114 -8.60 -9.16 -7.75
N ALA A 115 -7.94 -9.00 -8.91
CA ALA A 115 -7.23 -7.77 -9.26
C ALA A 115 -8.13 -6.53 -9.32
N THR A 116 -9.31 -6.61 -9.95
CA THR A 116 -10.24 -5.47 -10.03
C THR A 116 -10.89 -5.14 -8.69
N LEU A 117 -11.23 -6.15 -7.89
CA LEU A 117 -11.82 -5.96 -6.55
C LEU A 117 -10.79 -5.41 -5.54
N ILE A 118 -9.51 -5.80 -5.62
CA ILE A 118 -8.42 -5.18 -4.83
C ILE A 118 -8.27 -3.71 -5.22
N LEU A 119 -8.21 -3.38 -6.52
CA LEU A 119 -8.08 -1.99 -6.97
C LEU A 119 -9.29 -1.14 -6.53
N ALA A 120 -10.52 -1.66 -6.68
CA ALA A 120 -11.73 -0.99 -6.19
C ALA A 120 -11.72 -0.79 -4.67
N SER A 121 -11.22 -1.77 -3.90
CA SER A 121 -11.09 -1.66 -2.44
C SER A 121 -10.13 -0.56 -2.01
N LEU A 122 -8.99 -0.41 -2.70
CA LEU A 122 -8.03 0.67 -2.43
C LEU A 122 -8.62 2.05 -2.76
N ILE A 123 -9.27 2.20 -3.91
CA ILE A 123 -9.92 3.46 -4.33
C ILE A 123 -11.05 3.83 -3.35
N PHE A 124 -11.90 2.87 -2.99
CA PHE A 124 -12.99 3.08 -2.04
C PHE A 124 -12.45 3.47 -0.65
N GLY A 125 -11.41 2.79 -0.17
CA GLY A 125 -10.74 3.13 1.09
C GLY A 125 -10.18 4.55 1.10
N ALA A 126 -9.50 4.97 0.03
CA ALA A 126 -8.98 6.32 -0.11
C ALA A 126 -10.11 7.38 -0.14
N MET A 127 -11.22 7.10 -0.86
CA MET A 127 -12.39 7.98 -0.91
C MET A 127 -13.04 8.12 0.48
N VAL A 128 -13.26 7.01 1.21
CA VAL A 128 -13.77 7.03 2.58
C VAL A 128 -12.83 7.79 3.53
N SER A 129 -11.52 7.69 3.33
CA SER A 129 -10.52 8.42 4.13
C SER A 129 -10.63 9.94 3.94
N VAL A 130 -10.82 10.41 2.71
CA VAL A 130 -11.08 11.84 2.42
C VAL A 130 -12.41 12.31 3.01
N LEU A 131 -13.46 11.48 2.96
CA LEU A 131 -14.76 11.80 3.57
C LEU A 131 -14.66 11.90 5.09
N LEU A 132 -13.96 10.95 5.75
CA LEU A 132 -13.71 10.99 7.20
C LEU A 132 -12.89 12.23 7.61
N ALA A 133 -11.85 12.57 6.85
CA ALA A 133 -11.05 13.76 7.10
C ALA A 133 -11.87 15.06 6.98
N SER A 134 -12.67 15.17 5.91
CA SER A 134 -13.57 16.32 5.67
C SER A 134 -14.62 16.46 6.76
N GLY A 135 -15.27 15.35 7.14
CA GLY A 135 -16.26 15.32 8.21
C GLY A 135 -15.67 15.63 9.59
N ALA A 136 -14.45 15.17 9.87
CA ALA A 136 -13.75 15.51 11.11
C ALA A 136 -13.35 16.99 11.16
N HIS A 137 -12.91 17.59 10.05
CA HIS A 137 -12.64 19.03 10.00
C HIS A 137 -13.90 19.86 10.25
N GLN A 138 -15.03 19.48 9.63
CA GLN A 138 -16.32 20.14 9.86
C GLN A 138 -16.78 19.97 11.32
N ALA A 139 -16.65 18.77 11.90
CA ALA A 139 -17.01 18.52 13.29
C ALA A 139 -16.15 19.34 14.27
N VAL A 140 -14.83 19.41 14.05
CA VAL A 140 -13.94 20.21 14.91
C VAL A 140 -14.24 21.71 14.76
N ASP A 141 -14.52 22.20 13.55
CA ASP A 141 -14.95 23.59 13.35
C ASP A 141 -16.26 23.89 14.13
N VAL A 142 -17.25 23.01 14.08
CA VAL A 142 -18.52 23.13 14.82
C VAL A 142 -18.31 23.13 16.34
N PHE A 143 -17.54 22.18 16.88
CA PHE A 143 -17.41 22.01 18.34
C PHE A 143 -16.39 22.96 18.99
N VAL A 144 -15.35 23.38 18.26
CA VAL A 144 -14.23 24.15 18.82
C VAL A 144 -14.31 25.64 18.44
N TYR A 145 -14.95 25.97 17.32
CA TYR A 145 -15.12 27.34 16.81
C TYR A 145 -16.59 27.68 16.48
N PRO A 146 -17.57 27.49 17.40
CA PRO A 146 -18.96 27.85 17.14
C PRO A 146 -19.12 29.35 16.77
N GLU A 147 -18.27 30.21 17.34
CA GLU A 147 -18.14 31.64 17.02
C GLU A 147 -17.93 31.92 15.51
N VAL A 148 -17.31 31.00 14.77
CA VAL A 148 -17.09 31.12 13.31
C VAL A 148 -18.39 30.84 12.55
N LEU A 149 -19.22 29.91 13.01
CA LEU A 149 -20.53 29.64 12.43
C LEU A 149 -21.53 30.77 12.74
N GLU A 150 -21.45 31.36 13.93
CA GLU A 150 -22.13 32.64 14.22
C GLU A 150 -21.65 33.76 13.29
N SER A 151 -20.35 33.83 12.97
CA SER A 151 -19.80 34.87 12.08
C SER A 151 -20.23 34.73 10.61
N THR A 152 -20.65 33.53 10.17
CA THR A 152 -21.29 33.37 8.85
C THR A 152 -22.69 33.96 8.78
N ASP A 153 -23.34 34.27 9.91
CA ASP A 153 -24.55 35.10 9.91
C ASP A 153 -24.19 36.59 9.81
N SER A 154 -24.48 37.17 8.64
CA SER A 154 -24.23 38.58 8.32
C SER A 154 -24.87 39.55 9.32
N ALA A 155 -26.00 39.20 9.94
CA ALA A 155 -26.64 40.03 10.95
C ALA A 155 -25.85 40.02 12.27
N ALA A 156 -25.43 38.84 12.73
CA ALA A 156 -24.64 38.69 13.96
C ALA A 156 -23.24 39.32 13.82
N ASN A 157 -22.60 39.16 12.66
CA ASN A 157 -21.28 39.73 12.39
C ASN A 157 -21.34 41.27 12.38
N LYS A 158 -22.35 41.86 11.73
CA LYS A 158 -22.58 43.31 11.71
C LYS A 158 -22.92 43.87 13.10
N ALA A 159 -23.64 43.10 13.93
CA ALA A 159 -23.89 43.46 15.33
C ALA A 159 -22.60 43.45 16.17
N ARG A 160 -21.71 42.44 15.98
CA ARG A 160 -20.38 42.43 16.61
C ARG A 160 -19.50 43.59 16.14
N GLU A 161 -19.54 43.98 14.86
CA GLU A 161 -18.77 45.14 14.38
C GLU A 161 -19.21 46.47 14.97
N LEU A 162 -20.51 46.62 15.27
CA LEU A 162 -21.06 47.78 15.99
C LEU A 162 -20.72 47.78 17.50
N GLN A 163 -20.18 46.69 18.04
CA GLN A 163 -19.74 46.56 19.44
C GLN A 163 -18.22 46.69 19.62
N LEU A 164 -17.44 46.70 18.53
CA LEU A 164 -15.99 46.88 18.59
C LEU A 164 -15.60 48.30 19.01
N SER A 165 -14.50 48.43 19.75
CA SER A 165 -13.90 49.74 20.00
C SER A 165 -13.44 50.38 18.68
N PRO A 166 -13.55 51.71 18.48
CA PRO A 166 -13.10 52.37 17.25
C PRO A 166 -11.67 51.98 16.84
N LYS A 167 -10.77 51.85 17.82
CA LYS A 167 -9.37 51.44 17.65
C LYS A 167 -9.21 49.99 17.15
N GLU A 168 -10.15 49.10 17.47
CA GLU A 168 -10.17 47.72 16.99
C GLU A 168 -10.76 47.63 15.57
N LEU A 169 -11.76 48.46 15.27
CA LEU A 169 -12.34 48.58 13.93
C LEU A 169 -11.32 49.15 12.93
N GLU A 170 -10.54 50.17 13.34
CA GLU A 170 -9.38 50.66 12.59
C GLU A 170 -8.33 49.57 12.38
N ARG A 171 -7.98 48.80 13.43
CA ARG A 171 -7.04 47.68 13.32
C ARG A 171 -7.53 46.59 12.36
N LYS A 172 -8.83 46.24 12.37
CA LYS A 172 -9.43 45.32 11.40
C LYS A 172 -9.29 45.85 9.97
N ARG A 173 -9.70 47.09 9.71
CA ARG A 173 -9.62 47.73 8.38
C ARG A 173 -8.19 47.75 7.85
N ALA A 174 -7.22 48.11 8.70
CA ALA A 174 -5.81 48.09 8.34
C ALA A 174 -5.30 46.67 8.04
N LEU A 175 -5.76 45.64 8.76
CA LEU A 175 -5.41 44.23 8.47
C LEU A 175 -6.00 43.77 7.13
N GLU A 176 -7.27 44.09 6.84
CA GLU A 176 -7.88 43.80 5.54
C GLU A 176 -7.18 44.52 4.38
N GLU A 177 -6.80 45.78 4.57
CA GLU A 177 -6.09 46.58 3.57
C GLU A 177 -4.71 45.98 3.29
N ASN A 178 -3.95 45.61 4.32
CA ASN A 178 -2.71 44.86 4.18
C ASN A 178 -2.93 43.51 3.48
N GLU A 179 -4.02 42.80 3.76
CA GLU A 179 -4.32 41.53 3.07
C GLU A 179 -4.67 41.75 1.59
N LYS A 180 -5.40 42.82 1.26
CA LYS A 180 -5.70 43.24 -0.13
C LYS A 180 -4.43 43.61 -0.88
N ILE A 181 -3.52 44.36 -0.26
CA ILE A 181 -2.18 44.70 -0.80
C ILE A 181 -1.34 43.43 -1.02
N LEU A 182 -1.30 42.52 -0.05
CA LEU A 182 -0.59 41.24 -0.17
C LEU A 182 -1.18 40.33 -1.27
N LYS A 183 -2.51 40.32 -1.44
CA LYS A 183 -3.19 39.59 -2.52
C LYS A 183 -2.88 40.19 -3.89
N ALA A 184 -2.88 41.53 -4.01
CA ALA A 184 -2.49 42.23 -5.24
C ALA A 184 -1.02 41.93 -5.60
N ALA A 185 -0.08 42.10 -4.67
CA ALA A 185 1.34 41.84 -4.88
C ALA A 185 1.64 40.37 -5.22
N ARG A 186 0.85 39.40 -4.69
CA ARG A 186 0.91 37.99 -5.13
C ARG A 186 0.43 37.84 -6.56
N ALA A 187 -0.73 38.40 -6.92
CA ALA A 187 -1.28 38.33 -8.27
C ALA A 187 -0.34 38.96 -9.32
N GLU A 188 0.32 40.08 -9.00
CA GLU A 188 1.35 40.67 -9.86
C GLU A 188 2.59 39.79 -9.99
N ARG A 189 3.08 39.22 -8.88
CA ARG A 189 4.23 38.31 -8.88
C ARG A 189 3.96 37.05 -9.70
N ASP A 190 2.77 36.49 -9.59
CA ASP A 190 2.36 35.29 -10.33
C ASP A 190 2.08 35.61 -11.81
N LYS A 191 1.58 36.81 -12.13
CA LYS A 191 1.52 37.32 -13.51
C LYS A 191 2.91 37.50 -14.13
N ALA A 192 3.87 38.05 -13.37
CA ALA A 192 5.25 38.29 -13.80
C ALA A 192 6.06 36.98 -13.98
N ARG A 193 5.76 35.94 -13.21
CA ARG A 193 6.33 34.58 -13.35
C ARG A 193 5.87 33.86 -14.62
N GLY A 194 4.68 34.19 -15.13
CA GLY A 194 4.06 33.49 -16.25
C GLY A 194 3.46 32.12 -15.86
N PRO A 195 2.54 31.59 -16.69
CA PRO A 195 1.72 30.43 -16.33
C PRO A 195 2.54 29.16 -16.10
N MET A 196 3.61 28.94 -16.87
CA MET A 196 4.43 27.73 -16.77
C MET A 196 5.22 27.65 -15.46
N ALA A 197 5.72 28.78 -14.94
CA ALA A 197 6.42 28.81 -13.67
C ALA A 197 5.46 28.58 -12.49
N ASN A 198 4.25 29.12 -12.53
CA ASN A 198 3.24 28.87 -11.51
C ASN A 198 2.76 27.41 -11.53
N ALA A 199 2.58 26.83 -12.71
CA ALA A 199 2.30 25.40 -12.87
C ALA A 199 3.44 24.54 -12.29
N MET A 200 4.70 24.91 -12.53
CA MET A 200 5.88 24.23 -11.98
C MET A 200 5.93 24.33 -10.44
N ILE A 201 5.66 25.51 -9.87
CA ILE A 201 5.62 25.72 -8.40
C ILE A 201 4.51 24.88 -7.77
N ASN A 202 3.31 24.90 -8.34
CA ASN A 202 2.19 24.09 -7.86
C ASN A 202 2.49 22.59 -7.97
N PHE A 203 3.11 22.15 -9.07
CA PHE A 203 3.56 20.77 -9.22
C PHE A 203 4.58 20.39 -8.14
N LEU A 204 5.63 21.20 -7.91
CA LEU A 204 6.61 20.96 -6.84
C LEU A 204 6.01 20.96 -5.44
N ALA A 205 4.94 21.73 -5.19
CA ALA A 205 4.25 21.74 -3.90
C ALA A 205 3.37 20.50 -3.68
N PHE A 206 2.59 20.08 -4.69
CA PHE A 206 1.66 18.94 -4.58
C PHE A 206 2.31 17.58 -4.86
N PHE A 207 3.43 17.51 -5.58
CA PHE A 207 4.09 16.25 -5.94
C PHE A 207 4.57 15.44 -4.71
N PRO A 208 5.28 16.02 -3.71
CA PRO A 208 5.66 15.27 -2.51
C PRO A 208 4.45 14.73 -1.74
N MET A 209 3.38 15.53 -1.64
CA MET A 209 2.16 15.16 -0.92
C MET A 209 1.39 14.04 -1.62
N THR A 210 1.28 14.08 -2.95
CA THR A 210 0.63 13.02 -3.73
C THR A 210 1.44 11.73 -3.76
N ILE A 211 2.77 11.79 -3.83
CA ILE A 211 3.64 10.62 -3.69
C ILE A 211 3.54 9.99 -2.29
N ALA A 212 3.52 10.80 -1.23
CA ALA A 212 3.30 10.31 0.14
C ALA A 212 1.93 9.64 0.30
N ALA A 213 0.86 10.26 -0.22
CA ALA A 213 -0.49 9.70 -0.19
C ALA A 213 -0.60 8.38 -0.98
N LEU A 214 0.05 8.26 -2.15
CA LEU A 214 0.12 7.01 -2.91
C LEU A 214 0.93 5.92 -2.20
N TYR A 215 1.98 6.29 -1.47
CA TYR A 215 2.80 5.36 -0.69
C TYR A 215 2.01 4.78 0.49
N TRP A 216 1.30 5.61 1.26
CA TRP A 216 0.46 5.14 2.39
C TRP A 216 -0.84 4.48 1.92
N GLY A 217 -1.43 4.99 0.84
CA GLY A 217 -2.59 4.41 0.13
C GLY A 217 -2.31 3.09 -0.60
N SER A 218 -1.16 2.44 -0.35
CA SER A 218 -0.83 1.09 -0.82
C SER A 218 -0.67 0.92 -2.33
N PHE A 219 -0.48 2.00 -3.09
CA PHE A 219 -0.38 1.93 -4.55
C PHE A 219 0.85 1.13 -5.02
N PHE A 220 2.01 1.36 -4.40
CA PHE A 220 3.23 0.60 -4.71
C PHE A 220 3.09 -0.88 -4.37
N ASP A 221 2.34 -1.24 -3.32
CA ASP A 221 2.12 -2.62 -2.91
C ASP A 221 1.24 -3.39 -3.90
N LEU A 222 0.33 -2.72 -4.62
CA LEU A 222 -0.38 -3.32 -5.75
C LEU A 222 0.60 -3.76 -6.86
N ILE A 223 1.62 -2.94 -7.15
CA ILE A 223 2.70 -3.28 -8.09
C ILE A 223 3.54 -4.46 -7.55
N VAL A 224 3.87 -4.45 -6.26
CA VAL A 224 4.59 -5.57 -5.61
C VAL A 224 3.77 -6.85 -5.65
N TYR A 225 2.45 -6.80 -5.47
CA TYR A 225 1.54 -7.95 -5.55
C TYR A 225 1.55 -8.59 -6.94
N PHE A 226 1.42 -7.81 -8.01
CA PHE A 226 1.53 -8.35 -9.37
C PHE A 226 2.92 -8.93 -9.64
N ARG A 227 3.99 -8.32 -9.11
CA ARG A 227 5.35 -8.86 -9.21
C ARG A 227 5.54 -10.16 -8.42
N GLN A 228 4.98 -10.27 -7.22
CA GLN A 228 4.99 -11.51 -6.44
C GLN A 228 4.19 -12.62 -7.12
N ARG A 229 2.99 -12.35 -7.66
CA ARG A 229 2.18 -13.37 -8.35
C ARG A 229 2.90 -13.93 -9.60
N ARG A 230 3.61 -13.08 -10.36
CA ARG A 230 4.46 -13.52 -11.48
C ARG A 230 5.61 -14.41 -11.00
N ARG A 231 6.41 -13.94 -10.03
CA ARG A 231 7.54 -14.71 -9.46
C ARG A 231 7.13 -16.06 -8.86
N LEU A 232 5.97 -16.13 -8.19
CA LEU A 232 5.45 -17.39 -7.65
C LEU A 232 5.06 -18.37 -8.76
N ALA A 233 4.43 -17.90 -9.85
CA ALA A 233 4.13 -18.75 -11.00
C ALA A 233 5.41 -19.22 -11.74
N GLU A 234 6.45 -18.40 -11.79
CA GLU A 234 7.77 -18.77 -12.31
C GLU A 234 8.47 -19.81 -11.42
N ALA A 235 8.41 -19.65 -10.09
CA ALA A 235 9.02 -20.56 -9.13
C ALA A 235 8.34 -21.95 -9.12
N LEU A 236 7.01 -22.00 -9.19
CA LEU A 236 6.25 -23.26 -9.30
C LEU A 236 6.64 -24.05 -10.56
N ARG A 237 6.71 -23.38 -11.72
CA ARG A 237 7.15 -24.00 -12.98
C ARG A 237 8.58 -24.53 -12.92
N LYS A 238 9.50 -23.84 -12.24
CA LYS A 238 10.86 -24.35 -12.00
C LYS A 238 10.82 -25.61 -11.15
N GLN A 239 10.04 -25.61 -10.07
CA GLN A 239 9.91 -26.79 -9.20
C GLN A 239 9.28 -27.99 -9.93
N GLU A 240 8.34 -27.76 -10.85
CA GLU A 240 7.77 -28.79 -11.73
C GLU A 240 8.85 -29.38 -12.66
N LEU A 241 9.62 -28.53 -13.35
CA LEU A 241 10.73 -28.95 -14.23
C LEU A 241 11.84 -29.70 -13.47
N GLU A 242 12.21 -29.25 -12.28
CA GLU A 242 13.20 -29.90 -11.42
C GLU A 242 12.72 -31.28 -10.95
N ARG A 243 11.42 -31.44 -10.63
CA ARG A 243 10.83 -32.75 -10.31
C ARG A 243 10.86 -33.70 -11.49
N GLU A 244 10.52 -33.24 -12.70
CA GLU A 244 10.65 -34.05 -13.92
C GLU A 244 12.10 -34.46 -14.19
N GLN A 245 13.06 -33.53 -14.07
CA GLN A 245 14.48 -33.82 -14.25
C GLN A 245 15.02 -34.80 -13.21
N ASN A 246 14.56 -34.74 -11.97
CA ASN A 246 14.92 -35.71 -10.93
C ASN A 246 14.37 -37.10 -11.26
N ALA A 247 13.09 -37.20 -11.66
CA ALA A 247 12.48 -38.46 -12.05
C ALA A 247 13.18 -39.11 -13.26
N ARG A 248 13.61 -38.31 -14.25
CA ARG A 248 14.42 -38.79 -15.39
C ARG A 248 15.78 -39.31 -14.94
N ARG A 249 16.53 -38.54 -14.13
CA ARG A 249 17.84 -38.98 -13.61
C ARG A 249 17.74 -40.25 -12.77
N GLU A 250 16.70 -40.40 -11.96
CA GLU A 250 16.43 -41.66 -11.26
C GLU A 250 16.18 -42.84 -12.20
N ALA A 251 15.43 -42.64 -13.28
CA ALA A 251 15.16 -43.68 -14.27
C ALA A 251 16.43 -44.07 -15.05
N GLU A 252 17.25 -43.08 -15.44
CA GLU A 252 18.56 -43.28 -16.09
C GLU A 252 19.51 -44.07 -15.18
N LEU A 253 19.60 -43.73 -13.89
CA LEU A 253 20.40 -44.46 -12.90
C LEU A 253 19.90 -45.90 -12.70
N LYS A 254 18.59 -46.11 -12.62
CA LYS A 254 17.99 -47.46 -12.53
C LYS A 254 18.29 -48.29 -13.79
N LEU A 255 18.25 -47.66 -14.97
CA LEU A 255 18.57 -48.31 -16.24
C LEU A 255 20.06 -48.65 -16.37
N SER A 256 20.98 -47.76 -15.95
CA SER A 256 22.42 -48.06 -15.98
C SER A 256 22.80 -49.21 -15.04
N VAL A 257 22.14 -49.32 -13.88
CA VAL A 257 22.33 -50.47 -12.96
C VAL A 257 21.81 -51.77 -13.59
N LEU A 258 20.69 -51.75 -14.31
CA LEU A 258 20.17 -52.92 -15.01
C LEU A 258 21.09 -53.36 -16.16
N VAL A 259 21.62 -52.42 -16.96
CA VAL A 259 22.59 -52.73 -18.04
C VAL A 259 23.84 -53.38 -17.46
N ALA A 260 24.42 -52.83 -16.39
CA ALA A 260 25.60 -53.37 -15.73
C ALA A 260 25.42 -54.79 -15.15
N GLN A 261 24.18 -55.22 -14.89
CA GLN A 261 23.87 -56.59 -14.48
C GLN A 261 23.70 -57.58 -15.65
N VAL A 262 23.43 -57.09 -16.87
CA VAL A 262 23.18 -57.92 -18.07
C VAL A 262 24.45 -58.14 -18.90
N GLU A 263 25.36 -57.17 -18.94
CA GLU A 263 26.59 -57.24 -19.74
C GLU A 263 27.57 -58.40 -19.42
N PRO A 264 27.75 -58.87 -18.17
CA PRO A 264 28.78 -59.88 -17.86
C PRO A 264 28.62 -61.17 -18.68
N HIS A 265 27.42 -61.75 -18.72
CA HIS A 265 27.20 -63.03 -19.39
C HIS A 265 27.09 -62.90 -20.91
N SER A 266 26.69 -61.75 -21.44
CA SER A 266 26.66 -61.50 -22.89
C SER A 266 28.07 -61.41 -23.48
N LEU A 267 28.99 -60.74 -22.78
CA LEU A 267 30.41 -60.67 -23.16
C LEU A 267 31.10 -62.04 -23.06
N PHE A 268 30.83 -62.82 -22.01
CA PHE A 268 31.36 -64.19 -21.92
C PHE A 268 30.80 -65.12 -23.00
N ASN A 269 29.50 -65.03 -23.34
CA ASN A 269 28.93 -65.86 -24.40
C ASN A 269 29.46 -65.48 -25.80
N THR A 270 29.67 -64.20 -26.10
CA THR A 270 30.28 -63.78 -27.37
C THR A 270 31.76 -64.18 -27.46
N LEU A 271 32.54 -64.05 -26.37
CA LEU A 271 33.92 -64.56 -26.33
C LEU A 271 34.00 -66.09 -26.43
N ALA A 272 33.08 -66.82 -25.79
CA ALA A 272 33.00 -68.28 -25.90
C ALA A 272 32.64 -68.74 -27.33
N ALA A 273 31.67 -68.06 -27.97
CA ALA A 273 31.31 -68.32 -29.36
C ALA A 273 32.48 -68.06 -30.32
N LEU A 274 33.18 -66.92 -30.17
CA LEU A 274 34.38 -66.60 -30.95
C LEU A 274 35.50 -67.63 -30.75
N ARG A 275 35.71 -68.09 -29.51
CA ARG A 275 36.69 -69.15 -29.18
C ARG A 275 36.27 -70.55 -29.67
N SER A 276 35.00 -70.75 -30.02
CA SER A 276 34.52 -72.00 -30.65
C SER A 276 34.53 -71.96 -32.19
N ALA A 277 34.92 -70.83 -32.77
CA ALA A 277 34.98 -70.59 -34.22
C ALA A 277 36.42 -70.46 -34.76
N ILE A 278 37.42 -70.80 -33.94
CA ILE A 278 38.88 -70.80 -34.23
C ILE A 278 39.45 -72.14 -33.76
#